data_AF-A0A1M5M042-F1
#
_entry.id   AF-A0A1M5M042-F1
#
_cell.length_a   1.000
_cell.length_b   1.000
_cell.length_c   1.000
_cell.angle_alpha   90.00
_cell.angle_beta   90.00
_cell.angle_gamma   90.00
#
_symmetry.space_group_name_H-M   'P 1'
#
loop_
_entity.id
_entity.type
_entity.pdbx_description
1 polymer ?
#
loop_
_entity_poly.entity_id
_entity_poly.type
_entity_poly.pdbx_seq_one_letter_code
_entity_poly.pdbx_strand_id
1 'polypeptide(L)' 'MKKQNKLEIIGLIILAVGGTLFLTDKFLDIEFLNSAIEFTEIILYSGLGIWALGLMQKEHLKRKKSTGRVND' A
#
# COMPACT_ATOMS: atom_id res chain seq x y z
N MET A 1 16.02 14.12 -3.96
CA MET A 1 14.78 13.33 -4.14
C MET A 1 14.30 12.84 -2.78
N LYS A 2 13.02 13.03 -2.42
CA LYS A 2 12.46 12.56 -1.13
C LYS A 2 12.62 11.04 -1.07
N LYS A 3 13.36 10.53 -0.07
CA LYS A 3 13.56 9.09 0.13
C LYS A 3 12.18 8.45 0.31
N GLN A 4 11.70 7.73 -0.71
CA GLN A 4 10.41 7.04 -0.65
C GLN A 4 10.52 5.92 0.39
N ASN A 5 9.51 5.78 1.24
CA ASN A 5 9.50 4.71 2.22
C ASN A 5 9.22 3.39 1.50
N LYS A 6 10.07 2.37 1.72
CA LYS A 6 9.90 1.05 1.09
C LYS A 6 8.53 0.45 1.42
N LEU A 7 8.02 0.69 2.63
CA LEU A 7 6.70 0.24 3.05
C LEU A 7 5.57 0.87 2.23
N GLU A 8 5.66 2.17 1.93
CA GLU A 8 4.68 2.88 1.07
C GLU A 8 4.66 2.26 -0.33
N ILE A 9 5.84 1.96 -0.89
CA ILE A 9 5.95 1.36 -2.22
C ILE A 9 5.34 -0.05 -2.23
N ILE A 10 5.67 -0.87 -1.23
CA ILE A 10 5.13 -2.23 -1.12
C ILE A 10 3.60 -2.20 -1.00
N GLY A 11 3.05 -1.34 -0.14
CA GLY A 11 1.59 -1.18 -0.01
C GLY A 11 0.93 -0.72 -1.30
N LEU A 12 1.56 0.22 -2.03
CA LEU A 12 1.07 0.67 -3.35
C LEU A 12 1.07 -0.44 -4.39
N ILE A 13 2.10 -1.29 -4.43
CA ILE A 13 2.17 -2.40 -5.37
C ILE A 13 1.05 -3.40 -5.08
N ILE A 14 0.83 -3.75 -3.81
CA ILE A 14 -0.25 -4.65 -3.40
C ILE A 14 -1.61 -4.08 -3.80
N LEU A 15 -1.83 -2.77 -3.57
CA LEU A 15 -3.06 -2.09 -3.99
C LEU A 15 -3.23 -2.08 -5.52
N ALA A 16 -2.17 -1.86 -6.29
CA ALA A 16 -2.24 -1.88 -7.74
C ALA A 16 -2.61 -3.28 -8.26
N VAL A 17 -2.05 -4.34 -7.69
CA VAL A 17 -2.38 -5.72 -8.04
C VAL A 17 -3.84 -6.04 -7.66
N GLY A 18 -4.25 -5.75 -6.42
CA GLY A 18 -5.63 -5.97 -5.97
C GLY A 18 -6.65 -5.17 -6.78
N GLY A 19 -6.35 -3.91 -7.10
CA GLY A 19 -7.20 -3.06 -7.93
C GLY A 19 -7.31 -3.56 -9.37
N THR A 20 -6.21 -4.09 -9.94
CA THR A 20 -6.24 -4.69 -11.27
C THR A 20 -7.09 -5.97 -11.28
N LEU A 21 -6.96 -6.81 -10.26
CA LEU A 21 -7.79 -8.02 -10.09
C LEU A 21 -9.27 -7.65 -9.96
N PHE A 22 -9.61 -6.66 -9.14
CA PHE A 22 -10.97 -6.17 -8.96
C PHE A 22 -11.60 -5.64 -10.27
N LEU A 23 -10.84 -4.89 -11.06
CA LEU A 23 -11.32 -4.42 -12.37
C LEU A 23 -11.47 -5.59 -13.35
N THR A 24 -10.54 -6.54 -13.34
CA THR A 24 -10.56 -7.69 -14.24
C THR A 24 -11.79 -8.57 -13.97
N ASP A 25 -12.11 -8.82 -12.70
CA ASP A 25 -13.33 -9.51 -12.29
C ASP A 25 -14.58 -8.82 -12.85
N LYS A 26 -14.69 -7.51 -12.61
CA LYS A 26 -15.87 -6.73 -12.99
C LYS A 26 -16.10 -6.64 -14.50
N PHE A 27 -15.05 -6.68 -15.31
CA PHE A 27 -15.13 -6.40 -16.75
C PHE A 27 -14.85 -7.60 -17.67
N LEU A 28 -14.16 -8.63 -17.21
CA LEU A 28 -13.63 -9.68 -18.09
C LEU A 28 -14.03 -11.11 -17.68
N ASP A 29 -14.71 -11.31 -16.54
CA ASP A 29 -15.30 -12.58 -16.07
C ASP A 29 -14.43 -13.82 -16.39
N ILE A 30 -13.16 -13.75 -15.96
CA ILE A 30 -12.15 -14.75 -16.29
C ILE A 30 -12.19 -15.86 -15.24
N GLU A 31 -12.74 -17.02 -15.60
CA GLU A 31 -12.87 -18.20 -14.71
C GLU A 31 -11.54 -18.61 -14.04
N PHE A 32 -10.41 -18.47 -14.73
CA PHE A 32 -9.09 -18.81 -14.17
C PHE A 32 -8.69 -17.94 -12.98
N LEU A 33 -9.22 -16.72 -12.88
CA LEU A 33 -8.93 -15.78 -11.80
C LEU A 33 -9.91 -15.91 -10.62
N ASN A 34 -10.92 -16.78 -10.71
CA ASN A 34 -11.99 -16.87 -9.70
C ASN A 34 -11.45 -17.14 -8.28
N SER A 35 -10.43 -17.98 -8.15
CA SER A 35 -9.76 -18.20 -6.85
C SER A 35 -9.01 -16.96 -6.35
N ALA A 36 -8.38 -16.18 -7.23
CA ALA A 36 -7.69 -14.95 -6.85
C ALA A 36 -8.68 -13.80 -6.52
N ILE A 37 -9.87 -13.83 -7.12
CA ILE A 37 -10.97 -12.89 -6.86
C ILE A 37 -11.46 -13.02 -5.42
N GLU A 38 -11.59 -14.23 -4.88
CA GLU A 38 -11.94 -14.46 -3.46
C GLU A 38 -10.96 -13.78 -2.49
N PHE A 39 -9.67 -13.70 -2.85
CA PHE A 39 -8.65 -13.03 -2.03
C PHE A 39 -8.51 -11.54 -2.34
N THR A 40 -9.23 -10.99 -3.33
CA THR A 40 -9.04 -9.61 -3.79
C THR A 40 -9.34 -8.60 -2.69
N GLU A 41 -10.39 -8.79 -1.89
CA GLU A 41 -10.66 -7.93 -0.73
C GLU A 41 -9.54 -7.98 0.31
N ILE A 42 -9.02 -9.17 0.60
CA ILE A 42 -7.91 -9.36 1.55
C ILE A 42 -6.64 -8.66 1.03
N ILE A 43 -6.34 -8.78 -0.26
CA ILE A 43 -5.22 -8.10 -0.92
C ILE A 43 -5.40 -6.58 -0.83
N LEU A 44 -6.59 -6.06 -1.13
CA LEU A 44 -6.86 -4.62 -1.07
C LEU A 44 -6.73 -4.07 0.36
N TYR A 45 -7.36 -4.72 1.35
CA TYR A 45 -7.29 -4.27 2.74
C TYR A 45 -5.88 -4.37 3.33
N SER A 46 -5.15 -5.45 3.02
CA SER A 46 -3.75 -5.59 3.45
C SER A 46 -2.84 -4.56 2.78
N GLY A 47 -3.01 -4.30 1.48
CA GLY A 47 -2.30 -3.25 0.76
C GLY A 47 -2.54 -1.86 1.35
N LEU A 48 -3.79 -1.54 1.68
CA LEU A 48 -4.19 -0.30 2.36
C LEU A 48 -3.53 -0.18 3.74
N GLY A 49 -3.54 -1.25 4.53
CA GLY A 49 -2.91 -1.28 5.85
C GLY A 49 -1.39 -1.04 5.78
N ILE A 50 -0.69 -1.76 4.90
CA ILE A 50 0.76 -1.62 4.71
C ILE A 50 1.11 -0.21 4.22
N TRP A 51 0.33 0.33 3.29
CA TRP A 51 0.52 1.69 2.80
C TRP A 51 0.33 2.74 3.89
N ALA A 52 -0.74 2.63 4.69
CA ALA A 52 -1.02 3.52 5.81
C ALA A 52 0.09 3.48 6.88
N LEU A 53 0.59 2.29 7.23
CA LEU A 53 1.73 2.13 8.13
C LEU A 53 3.00 2.81 7.59
N GLY A 54 3.23 2.73 6.27
CA GLY A 54 4.32 3.43 5.61
C GLY A 54 4.25 4.95 5.75
N LEU A 55 3.05 5.52 5.58
CA LEU A 55 2.78 6.94 5.78
C LEU A 55 3.00 7.37 7.23
N MET A 56 2.46 6.63 8.20
CA MET A 56 2.63 6.91 9.63
C MET A 56 4.11 6.89 10.02
N GLN A 57 4.88 5.92 9.53
CA GLN A 57 6.31 5.83 9.80
C GLN A 57 7.07 7.05 9.25
N LYS A 58 6.74 7.50 8.03
CA LYS A 58 7.35 8.68 7.41
C LYS A 58 7.03 9.95 8.16
N GLU A 59 5.79 10.12 8.62
CA GLU A 59 5.42 11.26 9.46
C GLU A 59 6.14 11.25 10.80
N HIS A 60 6.21 10.10 11.47
CA HIS A 60 6.91 9.95 12.74
C HIS A 60 8.41 10.29 12.60
N LEU A 61 9.07 9.81 11.53
CA LEU A 61 10.46 10.16 11.22
C LEU A 61 10.64 11.65 10.92
N LYS A 62 9.69 12.28 10.21
CA LYS A 62 9.70 13.71 9.93
C LYS A 62 9.60 14.54 11.22
N ARG A 63 8.71 14.15 12.15
CA ARG A 63 8.56 14.79 13.45
C ARG A 63 9.85 14.69 14.27
N LYS A 64 10.42 13.48 14.43
CA LYS A 64 11.71 13.26 15.12
C LYS A 64 12.85 14.13 14.56
N LYS A 65 12.97 14.21 13.23
CA LYS A 65 14.01 15.02 12.59
C LYS A 65 13.82 16.53 12.82
N SER A 66 12.58 17.00 12.98
CA SER A 66 12.32 18.41 13.29
C SER A 66 12.66 18.74 14.75
N THR A 67 12.38 17.83 15.69
CA THR A 67 12.66 18.05 17.12
C THR A 67 14.16 17.95 17.44
N GLY A 68 14.90 17.08 16.75
CA GLY A 68 16.35 16.95 16.94
C GLY A 68 17.16 18.18 16.51
N ARG A 69 16.67 18.97 15.54
CA ARG A 69 17.35 20.20 15.09
C ARG A 69 17.12 21.43 15.97
N VAL A 70 16.22 21.35 16.95
CA VAL A 70 15.96 22.45 17.89
C VAL A 70 16.95 22.42 19.06
N ASN A 71 17.66 21.30 19.26
CA ASN A 71 18.58 21.08 20.38
C ASN A 71 20.07 21.09 19.98
N ASP A 72 20.40 21.43 18.73
CA ASP A 72 21.79 21.57 18.23
C ASP A 72 22.12 23.05 17.99
#